data_AF-A0AAV0HJ26-F1
#
_entry.id   AF-A0AAV0HJ26-F1
#
_cell.length_a   1.000
_cell.length_b   1.000
_cell.length_c   1.000
_cell.angle_alpha   90.00
_cell.angle_beta   90.00
_cell.angle_gamma   90.00
#
_symmetry.space_group_name_H-M   'P 1'
#
loop_
_entity.id
_entity.type
_entity.pdbx_description
1 polymer ?
#
loop_
_entity_poly.entity_id
_entity_poly.type
_entity_poly.pdbx_seq_one_letter_code
_entity_poly.pdbx_strand_id
1 'polypeptide(L)'
;FLEVECKPSKKRRRFAAGTKAGFAVSLINRKLNNGQPLAFAIEAIKEGEEPVSFGPDVALVDYGNGWKLQAVTDLDYPPPGKRKNFPQNLPFVCGKFSVSAFFQENSDGSRPGRTIATKPAAITAGYMMKILVAFILIFMLGAVFTIALENLPKLILMLNSM
;
A
#
# COMPACT_ATOMS: atom_id res chain seq x y z
N PHE A 1 -27.78 7.69 7.00
CA PHE A 1 -26.39 7.26 7.29
C PHE A 1 -26.21 5.85 6.75
N LEU A 2 -24.99 5.42 6.48
CA LEU A 2 -24.67 4.06 6.00
C LEU A 2 -24.15 3.21 7.14
N GLU A 3 -24.65 1.98 7.29
CA GLU A 3 -24.16 1.01 8.27
C GLU A 3 -23.22 0.01 7.61
N VAL A 4 -22.00 -0.10 8.15
CA VAL A 4 -21.02 -1.10 7.74
C VAL A 4 -20.87 -2.11 8.87
N GLU A 5 -21.15 -3.37 8.57
CA GLU A 5 -20.94 -4.49 9.48
C GLU A 5 -19.47 -4.91 9.45
N CYS A 6 -18.82 -4.98 10.60
CA CYS A 6 -17.45 -5.45 10.70
C CYS A 6 -17.44 -6.92 11.12
N LYS A 7 -17.14 -7.84 10.19
CA LYS A 7 -17.02 -9.28 10.44
C LYS A 7 -16.19 -9.63 11.69
N PRO A 8 -14.93 -9.16 11.84
CA PRO A 8 -14.09 -9.60 12.95
C PRO A 8 -14.53 -9.07 14.32
N SER A 9 -15.15 -7.89 14.37
CA SER A 9 -15.63 -7.31 15.63
C SER A 9 -17.11 -7.58 15.92
N LYS A 10 -17.86 -8.09 14.94
CA LYS A 10 -19.34 -8.19 14.93
C LYS A 10 -20.05 -6.88 15.29
N LYS A 11 -19.37 -5.75 15.19
CA LYS A 11 -19.92 -4.42 15.49
C LYS A 11 -20.32 -3.74 14.19
N ARG A 12 -21.43 -3.00 14.23
CA ARG A 12 -21.83 -2.10 13.15
C ARG A 12 -21.27 -0.71 13.39
N ARG A 13 -20.84 -0.06 12.32
CA ARG A 13 -20.33 1.32 12.34
C ARG A 13 -21.17 2.16 11.38
N ARG A 14 -21.48 3.39 11.80
CA ARG A 14 -22.27 4.35 11.02
C ARG A 14 -21.36 5.38 10.37
N PHE A 15 -21.56 5.62 9.08
CA PHE A 15 -20.84 6.61 8.29
C PHE A 15 -21.83 7.55 7.61
N ALA A 16 -21.40 8.79 7.35
CA ALA A 16 -22.17 9.71 6.53
C ALA A 16 -22.22 9.21 5.07
N ALA A 17 -23.31 9.49 4.37
CA ALA A 17 -23.37 9.23 2.92
C ALA A 17 -22.25 10.03 2.22
N GLY A 18 -21.60 9.43 1.21
CA GLY A 18 -20.47 10.07 0.54
C GLY A 18 -19.09 9.83 1.19
N THR A 19 -19.05 9.16 2.36
CA THR A 19 -17.76 8.82 3.01
C THR A 19 -16.93 7.92 2.10
N LYS A 20 -15.66 8.26 1.88
CA LYS A 20 -14.74 7.38 1.11
C LYS A 20 -14.53 6.04 1.81
N ALA A 21 -14.55 4.95 1.06
CA ALA A 21 -14.38 3.60 1.60
C ALA A 21 -13.05 3.42 2.34
N GLY A 22 -11.94 3.95 1.81
CA GLY A 22 -10.62 3.88 2.47
C GLY A 22 -10.60 4.60 3.82
N PHE A 23 -11.29 5.74 3.92
CA PHE A 23 -11.44 6.44 5.20
C PHE A 23 -12.26 5.63 6.21
N ALA A 24 -13.34 5.00 5.75
CA ALA A 24 -14.17 4.13 6.60
C ALA A 24 -13.38 2.91 7.10
N VAL A 25 -12.59 2.25 6.24
CA VAL A 25 -11.68 1.14 6.61
C VAL A 25 -10.68 1.59 7.68
N SER A 26 -10.03 2.74 7.50
CA SER A 26 -9.10 3.30 8.48
C SER A 26 -9.74 3.49 9.86
N LEU A 27 -10.96 4.03 9.90
CA LEU A 27 -11.71 4.22 11.16
C LEU A 27 -12.17 2.91 11.80
N ILE A 28 -12.51 1.90 11.00
CA ILE A 28 -12.85 0.56 11.49
C ILE A 28 -11.62 -0.04 12.17
N ASN A 29 -10.48 -0.05 11.47
CA ASN A 29 -9.23 -0.64 11.96
C ASN A 29 -8.73 0.02 13.25
N ARG A 30 -8.84 1.35 13.37
CA ARG A 30 -8.48 2.07 14.60
C ARG A 30 -9.31 1.67 15.83
N LYS A 31 -10.48 1.08 15.62
CA LYS A 31 -11.41 0.71 16.70
C LYS A 31 -11.58 -0.81 16.86
N LEU A 32 -10.70 -1.60 16.23
CA LEU A 32 -10.59 -3.02 16.49
C LEU A 32 -9.81 -3.26 17.79
N ASN A 33 -10.12 -4.35 18.48
CA ASN A 33 -9.35 -4.76 19.65
C ASN A 33 -8.04 -5.41 19.19
N ASN A 34 -7.02 -5.39 20.05
CA ASN A 34 -5.75 -6.06 19.79
C ASN A 34 -5.99 -7.55 19.44
N GLY A 35 -5.35 -8.02 18.37
CA GLY A 35 -5.45 -9.41 17.89
C GLY A 35 -6.58 -9.70 16.91
N GLN A 36 -7.45 -8.73 16.58
CA GLN A 36 -8.45 -8.91 15.51
C GLN A 36 -7.84 -8.67 14.12
N PRO A 37 -8.20 -9.46 13.10
CA PRO A 37 -7.71 -9.23 11.74
C PRO A 37 -8.23 -7.89 11.21
N LEU A 38 -7.35 -7.16 10.53
CA LEU A 38 -7.67 -5.85 9.98
C LEU A 38 -8.65 -5.98 8.82
N ALA A 39 -9.58 -5.03 8.74
CA ALA A 39 -10.40 -4.85 7.56
C ALA A 39 -9.50 -4.43 6.38
N PHE A 40 -9.63 -5.17 5.29
CA PHE A 40 -8.95 -4.97 4.02
C PHE A 40 -9.76 -4.05 3.10
N ALA A 41 -11.06 -4.34 2.94
CA ALA A 41 -11.95 -3.58 2.08
C ALA A 41 -13.38 -3.53 2.65
N ILE A 42 -14.22 -2.71 2.04
CA ILE A 42 -15.68 -2.72 2.26
C ILE A 42 -16.32 -3.26 0.99
N GLU A 43 -17.30 -4.13 1.16
CA GLU A 43 -18.09 -4.73 0.10
C GLU A 43 -19.58 -4.52 0.38
N ALA A 44 -20.38 -4.34 -0.66
CA ALA A 44 -21.82 -4.49 -0.59
C ALA A 44 -22.15 -5.95 -0.91
N ILE A 45 -22.84 -6.63 0.00
CA ILE A 45 -23.22 -8.03 -0.14
C ILE A 45 -24.74 -8.17 -0.13
N LYS A 46 -25.24 -9.09 -0.96
CA LYS A 46 -26.64 -9.49 -1.02
C LYS A 46 -26.70 -11.00 -1.20
N GLU A 47 -27.68 -11.64 -0.59
CA GLU A 47 -27.83 -13.09 -0.66
C GLU A 47 -28.11 -13.55 -2.09
N GLY A 48 -27.35 -14.53 -2.57
CA GLY A 48 -27.47 -15.06 -3.93
C GLY A 48 -26.82 -14.19 -5.03
N GLU A 49 -26.22 -13.05 -4.68
CA GLU A 49 -25.55 -12.15 -5.63
C GLU A 49 -24.05 -12.00 -5.33
N GLU A 50 -23.28 -11.63 -6.35
CA GLU A 50 -21.84 -11.39 -6.21
C GLU A 50 -21.57 -10.10 -5.42
N PRO A 51 -20.66 -10.12 -4.43
CA PRO A 51 -20.27 -8.92 -3.69
C PRO A 51 -19.71 -7.80 -4.57
N VAL A 52 -20.13 -6.57 -4.31
CA VAL A 52 -19.58 -5.38 -4.96
C VAL A 52 -18.51 -4.76 -4.08
N SER A 53 -17.26 -4.79 -4.54
CA SER A 53 -16.12 -4.22 -3.82
C SER A 53 -15.97 -2.72 -4.04
N PHE A 54 -15.75 -1.97 -2.95
CA PHE A 54 -15.49 -0.54 -3.02
C PHE A 54 -13.99 -0.24 -3.05
N GLY A 55 -13.55 0.51 -4.08
CA GLY A 55 -12.20 1.07 -4.13
C GLY A 55 -11.95 2.11 -3.03
N PRO A 56 -10.70 2.33 -2.59
CA PRO A 56 -10.38 3.18 -1.44
C PRO A 56 -10.83 4.64 -1.60
N ASP A 57 -10.83 5.16 -2.82
CA ASP A 57 -11.20 6.54 -3.15
C ASP A 57 -12.68 6.73 -3.51
N VAL A 58 -13.45 5.65 -3.57
CA VAL A 58 -14.86 5.67 -3.94
C VAL A 58 -15.71 5.97 -2.70
N ALA A 59 -16.75 6.79 -2.89
CA ALA A 59 -17.76 7.05 -1.87
C ALA A 59 -18.59 5.79 -1.59
N LEU A 60 -18.83 5.48 -0.31
CA LEU A 60 -19.79 4.47 0.09
C LEU A 60 -21.19 4.91 -0.37
N VAL A 61 -21.90 3.97 -1.00
CA VAL A 61 -23.27 4.15 -1.47
C VAL A 61 -24.16 3.03 -0.92
N ASP A 62 -25.45 3.34 -0.81
CA ASP A 62 -26.48 2.35 -0.53
C ASP A 62 -27.00 1.80 -1.87
N TYR A 63 -26.95 0.49 -2.06
CA TYR A 63 -27.50 -0.19 -3.23
C TYR A 63 -28.98 -0.54 -3.08
N GLY A 64 -29.59 -0.23 -1.92
CA GLY A 64 -31.01 -0.44 -1.65
C GLY A 64 -31.34 -1.83 -1.14
N ASN A 65 -32.58 -2.26 -1.34
CA ASN A 65 -33.15 -3.42 -0.67
C ASN A 65 -32.33 -4.71 -0.84
N GLY A 66 -31.98 -5.32 0.29
CA GLY A 66 -31.23 -6.58 0.37
C GLY A 66 -29.72 -6.44 0.36
N TRP A 67 -29.20 -5.25 0.03
CA TRP A 67 -27.76 -4.98 0.10
C TRP A 67 -27.36 -4.52 1.51
N LYS A 68 -26.25 -5.08 2.00
CA LYS A 68 -25.63 -4.64 3.25
C LYS A 68 -24.16 -4.37 3.03
N LEU A 69 -23.65 -3.29 3.62
CA LEU A 69 -22.21 -3.00 3.57
C LEU A 69 -21.50 -3.81 4.66
N GLN A 70 -20.42 -4.47 4.28
CA GLN A 70 -19.63 -5.31 5.17
C GLN A 70 -18.14 -5.05 4.96
N ALA A 71 -17.40 -4.97 6.05
CA ALA A 71 -15.95 -4.93 6.03
C ALA A 71 -15.40 -6.35 5.98
N VAL A 72 -14.60 -6.62 4.95
CA VAL A 72 -13.92 -7.90 4.72
C VAL A 72 -12.48 -7.83 5.16
N THR A 73 -11.90 -8.97 5.53
CA THR A 73 -10.52 -9.10 5.98
C THR A 73 -9.70 -9.85 4.92
N ASP A 74 -8.38 -9.72 4.97
CA ASP A 74 -7.48 -10.43 4.04
C ASP A 74 -7.62 -11.96 4.17
N LEU A 75 -8.03 -12.45 5.34
CA LEU A 75 -8.31 -13.87 5.59
C LEU A 75 -9.55 -14.39 4.85
N ASP A 76 -10.48 -13.50 4.47
CA ASP A 76 -11.65 -13.88 3.67
C ASP A 76 -11.25 -14.22 2.22
N TYR A 77 -10.05 -13.82 1.79
CA TYR A 77 -9.51 -14.13 0.46
C TYR A 77 -8.50 -15.28 0.56
N PRO A 78 -8.73 -16.41 -0.14
CA PRO A 78 -7.77 -17.51 -0.14
C PRO A 78 -6.44 -17.04 -0.74
N PRO A 79 -5.30 -17.53 -0.22
CA PRO A 79 -3.99 -17.08 -0.66
C PRO A 79 -3.80 -17.23 -2.18
N PRO A 80 -3.00 -16.33 -2.79
CA PRO A 80 -2.79 -16.28 -4.24
C PRO A 80 -2.01 -17.51 -4.71
N GLY A 81 -2.75 -18.60 -4.95
CA GLY A 81 -2.23 -19.87 -5.48
C GLY A 81 -3.30 -20.79 -6.06
N LYS A 82 -4.59 -20.42 -5.98
CA LYS A 82 -5.72 -21.20 -6.51
C LYS A 82 -6.70 -20.39 -7.36
N ARG A 83 -6.25 -19.33 -8.05
CA ARG A 83 -7.09 -18.60 -9.02
C ARG A 83 -6.41 -18.61 -10.38
N LYS A 84 -6.85 -19.51 -11.26
CA LYS A 84 -6.60 -19.41 -12.70
C LYS A 84 -7.44 -18.23 -13.19
N ASN A 85 -6.80 -17.22 -13.78
CA ASN A 85 -7.43 -16.10 -14.52
C ASN A 85 -7.93 -14.90 -13.70
N PHE A 86 -7.07 -14.22 -12.95
CA PHE A 86 -7.25 -12.78 -12.70
C PHE A 86 -6.15 -12.00 -13.43
N PRO A 87 -6.48 -10.98 -14.24
CA PRO A 87 -5.49 -10.19 -14.94
C PRO A 87 -4.62 -9.43 -13.91
N GLN A 88 -3.33 -9.71 -13.94
CA GLN A 88 -2.30 -9.19 -13.03
C GLN A 88 -2.00 -7.68 -13.22
N ASN A 89 -2.87 -6.91 -13.88
CA ASN A 89 -2.62 -5.54 -14.31
C ASN A 89 -3.66 -4.52 -13.83
N LEU A 90 -4.28 -4.73 -12.67
CA LEU A 90 -4.71 -3.57 -11.88
C LEU A 90 -3.56 -3.22 -10.93
N PRO A 91 -3.29 -1.93 -10.66
CA PRO A 91 -2.45 -1.55 -9.54
C PRO A 91 -3.20 -1.98 -8.28
N PHE A 92 -3.01 -3.23 -7.91
CA PHE A 92 -3.31 -3.72 -6.59
C PHE A 92 -2.40 -2.89 -5.70
N VAL A 93 -2.92 -1.80 -5.15
CA VAL A 93 -2.29 -1.10 -4.02
C VAL A 93 -2.46 -2.00 -2.79
N CYS A 94 -2.05 -3.26 -2.89
CA CYS A 94 -1.21 -3.84 -1.86
C CYS A 94 0.15 -3.18 -2.04
N GLY A 95 0.21 -1.91 -1.66
CA GLY A 95 1.45 -1.41 -1.09
C GLY A 95 1.79 -2.43 -0.02
N LYS A 96 3.01 -2.97 -0.08
CA LYS A 96 3.64 -3.69 1.01
C LYS A 96 3.60 -2.79 2.25
N PHE A 97 2.45 -2.72 2.92
CA PHE A 97 2.39 -2.25 4.28
C PHE A 97 2.83 -3.45 5.07
N SER A 98 4.16 -3.55 5.21
CA SER A 98 4.78 -4.47 6.15
C SER A 98 4.12 -4.22 7.49
N VAL A 99 3.25 -5.13 7.93
CA VAL A 99 2.55 -5.12 9.23
C VAL A 99 3.56 -5.29 10.39
N SER A 100 4.85 -5.22 10.12
CA SER A 100 5.94 -5.11 11.10
C SER A 100 6.32 -3.65 11.45
N ALA A 101 5.75 -2.62 10.83
CA ALA A 101 6.17 -1.23 11.05
C ALA A 101 5.19 -0.36 11.88
N PHE A 102 4.18 -0.94 12.54
CA PHE A 102 3.17 -0.15 13.29
C PHE A 102 2.97 -0.55 14.76
N PHE A 103 3.86 -1.36 15.33
CA PHE A 103 3.95 -1.52 16.78
C PHE A 103 5.32 -1.02 17.23
N GLN A 104 5.43 0.30 17.44
CA GLN A 104 6.39 0.80 18.40
C GLN A 104 5.66 0.99 19.72
N GLU A 105 5.87 0.01 20.57
CA GLU A 105 5.73 0.07 22.02
C GLU A 105 6.24 1.41 22.54
N ASN A 106 5.39 2.16 23.23
CA ASN A 106 5.83 3.05 24.29
C ASN A 106 4.64 3.34 25.22
N SER A 107 4.62 2.60 26.33
CA SER A 107 4.01 3.01 27.57
C SER A 107 4.90 4.07 28.22
N ASP A 108 4.48 5.33 28.23
CA ASP A 108 4.35 6.07 29.49
C ASP A 108 3.61 7.39 29.30
N GLY A 109 2.85 7.77 30.33
CA GLY A 109 1.92 8.88 30.31
C GLY A 109 2.56 10.27 30.40
N SER A 110 1.97 11.24 29.70
CA SER A 110 1.48 12.54 30.23
C SER A 110 1.15 13.49 29.06
N ARG A 111 0.13 14.34 29.22
CA ARG A 111 -0.41 15.28 28.21
C ARG A 111 0.41 16.60 28.17
N PRO A 112 0.06 17.61 27.34
CA PRO A 112 0.17 17.68 25.88
C PRO A 112 1.04 18.89 25.44
N GLY A 113 1.99 18.69 24.52
CA GLY A 113 2.83 19.76 23.97
C GLY A 113 2.57 19.97 22.48
N ARG A 114 2.06 21.14 22.12
CA ARG A 114 1.85 21.60 20.75
C ARG A 114 3.21 21.78 20.06
N THR A 115 3.55 20.90 19.11
CA THR A 115 4.65 21.14 18.17
C THR A 115 4.19 20.81 16.76
N ILE A 116 4.43 21.77 15.86
CA ILE A 116 4.07 21.79 14.45
C ILE A 116 4.59 20.52 13.77
N ALA A 117 3.68 19.72 13.23
CA ALA A 117 3.98 18.51 12.48
C ALA A 117 4.64 18.88 11.13
N THR A 118 5.97 18.92 11.09
CA THR A 118 6.71 18.86 9.84
C THR A 118 6.66 17.44 9.27
N LYS A 119 5.76 17.27 8.30
CA LYS A 119 5.77 16.45 7.07
C LYS A 119 6.41 15.03 7.10
N PRO A 120 5.77 14.04 6.43
CA PRO A 120 6.33 12.70 6.25
C PRO A 120 7.42 12.74 5.16
N ALA A 121 8.65 13.12 5.52
CA ALA A 121 9.79 13.21 4.58
C ALA A 121 10.65 11.94 4.52
N ALA A 122 10.30 10.88 5.26
CA ALA A 122 11.14 9.68 5.37
C ALA A 122 11.01 8.72 4.17
N ILE A 123 9.90 8.74 3.42
CA ILE A 123 9.67 7.81 2.31
C ILE A 123 10.31 8.32 1.01
N THR A 124 10.40 9.64 0.82
CA THR A 124 10.93 10.26 -0.41
C THR A 124 12.46 10.38 -0.42
N ALA A 125 13.09 10.59 0.74
CA ALA A 125 14.55 10.79 0.84
C ALA A 125 15.34 9.54 0.41
N GLY A 126 14.89 8.34 0.82
CA GLY A 126 15.56 7.09 0.46
C GLY A 126 15.48 6.78 -1.04
N TYR A 127 14.37 7.13 -1.69
CA TYR A 127 14.23 6.96 -3.14
C TYR A 127 15.08 7.97 -3.92
N MET A 128 15.08 9.24 -3.51
CA MET A 128 15.92 10.27 -4.12
C MET A 128 17.41 9.95 -4.00
N MET A 129 17.87 9.43 -2.86
CA MET A 129 19.26 9.00 -2.68
C MET A 129 19.63 7.84 -3.61
N LYS A 130 18.74 6.86 -3.79
CA LYS A 130 18.96 5.75 -4.74
C LYS A 130 19.13 6.22 -6.18
N ILE A 131 18.32 7.20 -6.60
CA ILE A 131 18.42 7.80 -7.93
C ILE A 131 19.77 8.53 -8.10
N LEU A 132 20.17 9.33 -7.10
CA LEU A 132 21.42 10.08 -7.15
C LEU A 132 22.64 9.15 -7.23
N VAL A 133 22.64 8.06 -6.45
CA VAL A 133 23.69 7.02 -6.52
C VAL A 133 23.74 6.38 -7.91
N ALA A 134 22.58 6.04 -8.49
CA ALA A 134 22.52 5.46 -9.83
C ALA A 134 23.10 6.41 -10.89
N PHE A 135 22.79 7.71 -10.83
CA PHE A 135 23.38 8.71 -11.73
C PHE A 135 24.90 8.77 -11.61
N ILE A 136 25.45 8.82 -10.39
CA ILE A 136 26.91 8.82 -10.18
C ILE A 136 27.55 7.57 -10.81
N LEU A 137 26.97 6.39 -10.59
CA LEU A 137 27.50 5.14 -11.17
C LEU A 137 27.46 5.15 -12.69
N ILE A 138 26.38 5.65 -13.31
CA ILE A 138 26.27 5.78 -14.76
C ILE A 138 27.32 6.74 -15.31
N PHE A 139 27.53 7.90 -14.67
CA PHE A 139 28.56 8.86 -15.09
C PHE A 139 29.97 8.28 -14.96
N MET A 140 30.27 7.59 -13.86
CA MET A 140 31.57 6.95 -13.66
C MET A 140 31.82 5.85 -14.70
N LEU A 141 30.81 5.01 -14.97
CA LEU A 141 30.90 3.97 -16.00
C LEU A 141 31.07 4.58 -17.39
N GLY A 142 30.34 5.65 -17.69
CA GLY A 142 30.47 6.40 -18.94
C GLY A 142 31.87 6.99 -19.11
N ALA A 143 32.42 7.63 -18.08
CA ALA A 143 33.77 8.21 -18.13
C ALA A 143 34.85 7.15 -18.35
N VAL A 144 34.77 6.02 -17.64
CA VAL A 144 35.69 4.89 -17.83
C VAL A 144 35.56 4.33 -19.24
N PHE A 145 34.34 4.18 -19.74
CA PHE A 145 34.10 3.69 -21.10
C PHE A 145 34.63 4.65 -22.16
N THR A 146 34.46 5.95 -22.00
CA THR A 146 35.03 6.96 -22.90
C THR A 146 36.56 6.89 -22.92
N ILE A 147 37.21 6.81 -21.76
CA ILE A 147 38.67 6.66 -21.68
C ILE A 147 39.13 5.36 -22.35
N ALA A 148 38.39 4.26 -22.18
CA ALA A 148 38.69 3.01 -22.85
C ALA A 148 38.55 3.11 -24.37
N LEU A 149 37.51 3.80 -24.87
CA LEU A 149 37.29 4.04 -26.30
C LEU A 149 38.36 4.96 -26.91
N GLU A 150 38.77 6.01 -26.20
CA GLU A 150 39.86 6.89 -26.65
C GLU A 150 41.20 6.15 -26.75
N ASN A 151 41.43 5.19 -25.85
CA ASN A 151 42.62 4.36 -25.86
C ASN A 151 42.45 3.04 -26.64
N LEU A 152 41.30 2.83 -27.30
CA LEU A 152 40.99 1.62 -28.06
C LEU A 152 42.04 1.30 -29.14
N PRO A 153 42.55 2.28 -29.93
CA PRO A 153 43.57 1.99 -30.93
C PRO A 153 44.86 1.46 -30.30
N LYS A 154 45.25 2.00 -29.14
CA LYS A 154 46.43 1.55 -28.38
C LYS A 154 46.21 0.16 -27.79
N LEU A 155 45.00 -0.13 -27.31
CA LEU A 155 44.63 -1.42 -26.73
C LEU A 155 44.63 -2.53 -27.80
N ILE A 156 44.13 -2.24 -29.00
CA ILE A 156 44.19 -3.16 -30.16
C ILE A 156 45.64 -3.43 -30.57
N LEU A 157 46.49 -2.40 -30.57
CA LEU A 157 47.92 -2.56 -30.86
C LEU A 157 48.65 -3.42 -29.80
N MET A 158 48.30 -3.30 -28.52
CA MET A 158 48.86 -4.14 -27.46
C MET A 158 48.46 -5.62 -27.61
N LEU A 159 47.22 -5.91 -27.99
CA LEU A 159 46.75 -7.28 -28.22
C LEU A 159 47.39 -7.93 -29.46
N ASN A 160 47.65 -7.16 -30.51
CA ASN A 160 48.35 -7.63 -31.71
C ASN A 160 49.88 -7.76 -31.54
N SER A 161 50.43 -7.17 -30.47
CA SER A 161 51.86 -7.18 -30.14
C SER A 161 52.23 -8.26 -29.12
N MET A 162 51.26 -9.07 -28.68
CA MET A 162 51.44 -10.16 -27.71
C MET A 162 51.54 -11.51 -28.40
#